data_AF-A0A520DLX0-F1
#
_entry.id   AF-A0A520DLX0-F1
#
_cell.length_a   1.000
_cell.length_b   1.000
_cell.length_c   1.000
_cell.angle_alpha   90.00
_cell.angle_beta   90.00
_cell.angle_gamma   90.00
#
_symmetry.space_group_name_H-M   'P 1'
#
loop_
_entity.id
_entity.type
_entity.pdbx_description
1 polymer ?
#
loop_
_entity_poly.entity_id
_entity_poly.type
_entity_poly.pdbx_seq_one_letter_code
_entity_poly.pdbx_strand_id
1 'polypeptide(L)'
;MKKTLIFCALAIVFLSSCKTRQYSRNNKQIEKAANKENPNFATYTTIAYIDAFKSVAIEEMNKYGIPASITLAQGILESDKGNSSLAKYANNHFGIKCTSDWKGKAYY
;
A
#
# COMPACT_ATOMS: atom_id res chain seq x y z
N MET A 1 -18.83 36.93 24.32
CA MET A 1 -18.67 36.91 22.85
C MET A 1 -17.26 36.53 22.40
N LYS A 2 -16.19 37.25 22.80
CA LYS A 2 -14.81 36.91 22.39
C LYS A 2 -14.34 35.49 22.80
N LYS A 3 -14.66 35.02 24.01
CA LYS A 3 -14.32 33.66 24.48
C LYS A 3 -15.07 32.56 23.71
N THR A 4 -16.32 32.81 23.33
CA THR A 4 -17.15 31.90 22.52
C THR A 4 -16.59 31.79 21.10
N LEU A 5 -16.17 32.93 20.51
CA LEU A 5 -15.48 32.93 19.22
C LEU A 5 -14.14 32.17 19.25
N ILE A 6 -13.36 32.28 20.33
CA ILE A 6 -12.10 31.54 20.51
C ILE A 6 -12.36 30.02 20.63
N PHE A 7 -13.41 29.62 21.36
CA PHE A 7 -13.80 28.20 21.46
C PHE A 7 -14.29 27.62 20.11
N CYS A 8 -15.07 28.38 19.34
CA CYS A 8 -15.48 27.98 18.00
C CYS A 8 -14.29 27.88 17.03
N ALA A 9 -13.32 28.81 17.11
CA ALA A 9 -12.10 28.77 16.31
C ALA A 9 -11.21 27.55 16.64
N LEU A 10 -11.07 27.20 17.93
CA LEU A 10 -10.36 26.00 18.37
C LEU A 10 -11.04 24.71 17.88
N ALA A 11 -12.37 24.64 17.90
CA ALA A 11 -13.12 23.48 17.41
C ALA A 11 -12.95 23.25 15.89
N ILE A 12 -12.85 24.34 15.10
CA ILE A 12 -12.62 24.26 13.65
C ILE A 12 -11.23 23.68 13.33
N VAL A 13 -10.20 24.03 14.11
CA VAL A 13 -8.83 23.51 13.93
C VAL A 13 -8.78 21.98 14.15
N PHE A 14 -9.54 21.45 15.11
CA PHE A 14 -9.59 20.00 15.40
C PHE A 14 -10.38 19.17 14.37
N LEU A 15 -11.24 19.79 13.55
CA LEU A 15 -12.06 19.09 12.56
C LEU A 15 -11.38 18.96 11.18
N SER A 16 -10.19 19.53 10.99
CA SER A 16 -9.50 19.62 9.69
C SER A 16 -8.86 18.31 9.18
N SER A 17 -8.80 17.24 9.99
CA SER A 17 -8.05 16.00 9.64
C SER A 17 -8.89 14.95 8.89
N CYS A 18 -9.94 15.38 8.18
CA CYS A 18 -10.90 14.46 7.55
C CYS A 18 -10.26 13.48 6.55
N LYS A 19 -9.28 13.91 5.75
CA LYS A 19 -8.68 13.06 4.69
C LYS A 19 -7.84 11.91 5.24
N THR A 20 -6.95 12.18 6.21
CA THR A 20 -6.13 11.12 6.84
C THR A 20 -7.01 10.08 7.53
N ARG A 21 -8.08 10.53 8.20
CA ARG A 21 -9.04 9.62 8.84
C ARG A 21 -9.83 8.81 7.80
N GLN A 22 -10.18 9.41 6.66
CA GLN A 22 -10.84 8.72 5.55
C GLN A 22 -9.94 7.62 4.97
N TYR A 23 -8.66 7.92 4.70
CA TYR A 23 -7.69 6.94 4.18
C TYR A 23 -7.50 5.75 5.14
N SER A 24 -7.31 6.03 6.43
CA SER A 24 -7.22 4.97 7.44
C SER A 24 -8.47 4.09 7.50
N ARG A 25 -9.67 4.68 7.39
CA ARG A 25 -10.93 3.92 7.34
C ARG A 25 -11.04 3.06 6.09
N ASN A 26 -10.66 3.59 4.93
CA ASN A 26 -10.63 2.86 3.67
C ASN A 26 -9.72 1.63 3.75
N ASN A 27 -8.47 1.81 4.20
CA ASN A 27 -7.51 0.71 4.32
C ASN A 27 -8.03 -0.38 5.27
N LYS A 28 -8.56 0.00 6.44
CA LYS A 28 -9.15 -0.96 7.38
C LYS A 28 -10.29 -1.77 6.78
N GLN A 29 -11.10 -1.17 5.91
CA GLN A 29 -12.17 -1.88 5.21
C GLN A 29 -11.60 -2.89 4.20
N ILE A 30 -10.57 -2.50 3.44
CA ILE A 30 -9.87 -3.38 2.50
C ILE A 30 -9.20 -4.53 3.24
N GLU A 31 -8.42 -4.25 4.29
CA GLU A 31 -7.77 -5.25 5.13
C GLU A 31 -8.78 -6.23 5.73
N LYS A 32 -9.90 -5.73 6.26
CA LYS A 32 -10.96 -6.57 6.82
C LYS A 32 -11.58 -7.49 5.76
N ALA A 33 -11.84 -6.98 4.56
CA ALA A 33 -12.37 -7.77 3.46
C ALA A 33 -11.36 -8.85 3.02
N ALA A 34 -10.08 -8.47 2.86
CA ALA A 34 -9.01 -9.35 2.46
C ALA A 34 -8.76 -10.47 3.50
N ASN A 35 -8.74 -10.14 4.80
CA ASN A 35 -8.61 -11.12 5.88
C ASN A 35 -9.82 -12.05 6.00
N LYS A 36 -11.02 -11.58 5.62
CA LYS A 36 -12.21 -12.44 5.57
C LYS A 36 -12.11 -13.46 4.44
N GLU A 37 -11.54 -13.06 3.30
CA GLU A 37 -11.37 -13.91 2.13
C GLU A 37 -10.20 -14.90 2.30
N ASN A 38 -9.05 -14.42 2.78
CA ASN A 38 -7.89 -15.22 3.11
C ASN A 38 -7.38 -14.90 4.53
N PRO A 39 -7.74 -15.69 5.54
CA PRO A 39 -7.27 -15.44 6.91
C PRO A 39 -5.78 -15.75 7.10
N ASN A 40 -5.17 -16.54 6.21
CA ASN A 40 -3.81 -17.05 6.33
C ASN A 40 -2.92 -16.53 5.19
N PHE A 41 -2.58 -15.24 5.24
CA PHE A 41 -1.64 -14.66 4.29
C PHE A 41 -0.26 -15.32 4.38
N ALA A 42 0.30 -15.67 3.23
CA ALA A 42 1.68 -16.12 3.13
C ALA A 42 2.62 -15.02 3.66
N THR A 43 3.51 -15.41 4.56
CA THR A 43 4.63 -14.57 4.98
C THR A 43 5.85 -15.06 4.23
N TYR A 44 6.52 -14.17 3.53
CA TYR A 44 7.66 -14.52 2.69
C TYR A 44 8.97 -14.27 3.44
N THR A 45 9.86 -15.25 3.38
CA THR A 45 11.30 -15.00 3.51
C THR A 45 11.82 -14.40 2.20
N THR A 46 13.03 -13.83 2.20
CA THR A 46 13.65 -13.32 0.97
C THR A 46 13.70 -14.38 -0.14
N ILE A 47 14.07 -15.63 0.21
CA ILE A 47 14.15 -16.72 -0.77
C ILE A 47 12.75 -17.09 -1.29
N ALA A 48 11.75 -17.18 -0.41
CA ALA A 48 10.38 -17.47 -0.83
C ALA A 48 9.81 -16.37 -1.75
N TYR A 49 10.16 -15.10 -1.50
CA TYR A 49 9.78 -14.00 -2.38
C TYR A 49 10.43 -14.14 -3.76
N ILE A 50 11.74 -14.42 -3.81
CA ILE A 50 12.46 -14.66 -5.07
C ILE A 50 11.79 -15.80 -5.84
N ASP A 51 11.49 -16.92 -5.18
CA ASP A 51 10.86 -18.06 -5.83
C ASP A 51 9.47 -17.74 -6.37
N ALA A 52 8.68 -16.94 -5.65
CA ALA A 52 7.35 -16.52 -6.07
C ALA A 52 7.38 -15.57 -7.28
N PHE A 53 8.35 -14.65 -7.36
CA PHE A 53 8.33 -13.54 -8.33
C PHE A 53 9.41 -13.63 -9.42
N LYS A 54 10.37 -14.56 -9.35
CA LYS A 54 11.47 -14.66 -10.34
C LYS A 54 10.98 -14.83 -11.77
N SER A 55 9.93 -15.60 -12.00
CA SER A 55 9.39 -15.83 -13.34
C SER A 55 8.90 -14.53 -13.98
N VAL A 56 8.15 -13.71 -13.23
CA VAL A 56 7.67 -12.40 -13.69
C VAL A 56 8.83 -11.44 -13.90
N ALA A 57 9.81 -11.43 -12.99
CA ALA A 57 10.99 -10.57 -13.14
C ALA A 57 11.83 -10.93 -14.39
N ILE A 58 11.93 -12.21 -14.74
CA ILE A 58 12.60 -12.67 -15.96
C ILE A 58 11.80 -12.30 -17.21
N GLU A 59 10.48 -12.42 -17.17
CA GLU A 59 9.61 -11.98 -18.28
C GLU A 59 9.79 -10.49 -18.56
N GLU A 60 9.71 -9.65 -17.53
CA GLU A 60 9.91 -8.20 -17.63
C GLU A 60 11.33 -7.84 -18.06
N MET A 61 12.34 -8.60 -17.63
CA MET A 61 13.71 -8.46 -18.10
C MET A 61 13.82 -8.70 -19.60
N ASN A 62 13.22 -9.77 -20.11
CA ASN A 62 13.26 -10.07 -21.54
C ASN A 62 12.48 -9.03 -22.36
N LYS A 63 11.42 -8.45 -21.79
CA LYS A 63 10.57 -7.47 -22.46
C LYS A 63 11.15 -6.06 -22.49
N TYR A 64 11.76 -5.61 -21.39
CA TYR A 64 12.18 -4.22 -21.20
C TYR A 64 13.69 -4.05 -20.97
N GLY A 65 14.45 -5.13 -20.85
CA GLY A 65 15.92 -5.10 -20.73
C GLY A 65 16.46 -4.75 -19.34
N ILE A 66 15.60 -4.67 -18.31
CA ILE A 66 16.03 -4.44 -16.92
C ILE A 66 16.38 -5.80 -16.29
N PRO A 67 17.60 -6.01 -15.76
CA PRO A 67 17.96 -7.31 -15.20
C PRO A 67 16.99 -7.76 -14.11
N ALA A 68 16.53 -9.01 -14.18
CA ALA A 68 15.55 -9.57 -13.24
C ALA A 68 16.01 -9.42 -11.77
N SER A 69 17.31 -9.49 -11.53
CA SER A 69 17.92 -9.28 -10.20
C SER A 69 17.67 -7.88 -9.65
N ILE A 70 17.66 -6.84 -10.49
CA ILE A 70 17.39 -5.46 -10.07
C ILE A 70 15.91 -5.30 -9.69
N THR A 71 14.99 -5.80 -10.54
CA THR A 71 13.55 -5.78 -10.25
C THR A 71 13.23 -6.54 -8.96
N LEU A 72 13.80 -7.73 -8.78
CA LEU A 72 13.63 -8.52 -7.56
C LEU A 72 14.21 -7.81 -6.33
N ALA A 73 15.43 -7.25 -6.43
CA ALA A 73 16.06 -6.54 -5.32
C ALA A 73 15.23 -5.32 -4.88
N GLN A 74 14.74 -4.52 -5.82
CA GLN A 74 13.85 -3.41 -5.51
C GLN A 74 12.54 -3.90 -4.89
N GLY A 75 11.90 -4.91 -5.49
CA GLY A 75 10.67 -5.48 -4.94
C GLY A 75 10.85 -5.98 -3.51
N ILE A 76 11.96 -6.67 -3.22
CA ILE A 76 12.31 -7.13 -1.87
C ILE A 76 12.43 -5.95 -0.88
N LEU A 77 13.16 -4.91 -1.25
CA LEU A 77 13.42 -3.76 -0.37
C LEU A 77 12.13 -2.95 -0.10
N GLU A 78 11.43 -2.57 -1.17
CA GLU A 78 10.28 -1.66 -1.11
C GLU A 78 9.05 -2.29 -0.46
N SER A 79 8.92 -3.62 -0.53
CA SER A 79 7.73 -4.33 -0.04
C SER A 79 7.95 -5.12 1.25
N ASP A 80 9.12 -5.04 1.88
CA ASP A 80 9.57 -5.94 2.94
C ASP A 80 9.40 -7.42 2.52
N LYS A 81 10.01 -7.80 1.39
CA LYS A 81 9.89 -9.12 0.78
C LYS A 81 8.41 -9.52 0.58
N GLY A 82 7.53 -8.59 0.24
CA GLY A 82 6.10 -8.82 0.03
C GLY A 82 5.25 -8.77 1.31
N ASN A 83 5.84 -8.53 2.48
CA ASN A 83 5.11 -8.59 3.75
C ASN A 83 4.49 -7.25 4.18
N SER A 84 4.86 -6.14 3.52
CA SER A 84 4.22 -4.84 3.75
C SER A 84 2.71 -4.91 3.53
N SER A 85 1.96 -4.07 4.22
CA SER A 85 0.50 -4.01 4.08
C SER A 85 0.05 -3.68 2.65
N LEU A 86 0.79 -2.80 1.97
CA LEU A 86 0.51 -2.42 0.59
C LEU A 86 0.73 -3.57 -0.41
N ALA A 87 1.80 -4.35 -0.25
CA ALA A 87 2.01 -5.55 -1.06
C ALA A 87 0.97 -6.63 -0.73
N LYS A 88 0.76 -6.90 0.56
CA LYS A 88 -0.14 -7.96 1.04
C LYS A 88 -1.61 -7.74 0.65
N TYR A 89 -2.12 -6.52 0.81
CA TYR A 89 -3.55 -6.22 0.64
C TYR A 89 -3.89 -5.54 -0.68
N ALA A 90 -2.91 -4.98 -1.39
CA ALA A 90 -3.13 -4.27 -2.65
C ALA A 90 -2.25 -4.77 -3.81
N ASN A 91 -1.42 -5.80 -3.61
CA ASN A 91 -0.46 -6.31 -4.61
C ASN A 91 0.43 -5.19 -5.18
N ASN A 92 0.70 -4.15 -4.39
CA ASN A 92 1.51 -3.02 -4.80
C ASN A 92 2.86 -3.07 -4.06
N HIS A 93 3.81 -3.74 -4.73
CA HIS A 93 5.15 -4.03 -4.20
C HIS A 93 6.12 -2.84 -4.28
N PHE A 94 5.79 -1.83 -5.09
CA PHE A 94 6.70 -0.72 -5.39
C PHE A 94 6.21 0.62 -4.87
N GLY A 95 5.16 0.63 -4.04
CA GLY A 95 4.69 1.88 -3.43
C GLY A 95 4.04 2.85 -4.42
N ILE A 96 3.59 2.38 -5.59
CA ILE A 96 3.07 3.24 -6.66
C ILE A 96 1.85 4.00 -6.14
N LYS A 97 1.89 5.32 -6.28
CA LYS A 97 0.86 6.21 -5.74
C LYS A 97 -0.37 6.21 -6.64
N CYS A 98 -1.55 6.29 -6.01
CA CYS A 98 -2.81 6.52 -6.72
C CYS A 98 -2.89 7.99 -7.15
N THR A 99 -2.66 8.25 -8.43
CA THR A 99 -2.84 9.55 -9.08
C THR A 99 -4.28 9.74 -9.55
N SER A 100 -4.65 10.93 -10.05
CA SER A 100 -6.03 11.28 -10.44
C SER A 100 -6.58 10.46 -11.62
N ASP A 101 -5.69 9.90 -12.43
CA ASP A 101 -5.97 8.99 -13.55
C ASP A 101 -6.23 7.55 -13.09
N TRP A 102 -5.83 7.16 -11.87
CA TRP A 102 -6.11 5.83 -11.34
C TRP A 102 -7.62 5.63 -11.13
N LYS A 103 -8.20 4.64 -11.82
CA LYS A 103 -9.64 4.29 -11.73
C LYS A 103 -9.92 3.02 -10.91
N GLY A 104 -8.86 2.34 -10.45
CA GLY A 104 -8.96 1.12 -9.65
C GLY A 104 -9.22 1.40 -8.17
N LYS A 105 -9.22 0.33 -7.37
CA LYS A 105 -9.26 0.44 -5.90
C LYS A 105 -8.00 1.15 -5.41
N ALA A 106 -8.16 2.02 -4.42
CA ALA A 106 -7.04 2.75 -3.83
C ALA A 106 -6.73 2.23 -2.42
N TYR A 107 -5.44 2.06 -2.15
CA TYR A 107 -4.89 1.75 -0.83
C TYR A 107 -3.84 2.81 -0.51
N TYR A 108 -3.93 3.43 0.67
CA TYR A 108 -3.20 4.66 1.00
C TYR A 108 -2.11 4.48 2.06
#